data_AF-A0A536V677-F1
#
_entry.id   AF-A0A536V677-F1
#
_cell.length_a   1.000
_cell.length_b   1.000
_cell.length_c   1.000
_cell.angle_alpha   90.00
_cell.angle_beta   90.00
_cell.angle_gamma   90.00
#
_symmetry.space_group_name_H-M   'P 1'
#
loop_
_entity.id
_entity.type
_entity.pdbx_description
1 polymer ?
#
loop_
_entity_poly.entity_id
_entity_poly.type
_entity_poly.pdbx_seq_one_letter_code
_entity_poly.pdbx_strand_id
1 'polypeptide(L)'
;MGIVTSALFRVPDLSLRWVPIWRRNLLVWRKLAIASVLGNIADPMLYMLALGYGVGSFAPEVGGMKYIAFIGTGIVCQSAMFTSSFEAMYSAFSRMHVQRTWEAIINAPLALGDVVFAEWIWAATKSVMSVLAILIVV
;
A
#
# COMPACT_ATOMS: atom_id res chain seq x y z
N MET A 1 -0.64 13.73 -47.98
CA MET A 1 -1.98 14.11 -47.48
C MET A 1 -2.51 12.92 -46.69
N GLY A 2 -2.57 12.85 -45.36
CA GLY A 2 -2.26 13.78 -44.28
C GLY A 2 -1.81 12.97 -43.05
N ILE A 3 -1.30 13.70 -42.07
CA ILE A 3 -0.49 13.28 -40.92
C ILE A 3 -1.27 12.35 -39.97
N VAL A 4 -0.82 11.10 -39.79
CA VAL A 4 -1.21 10.27 -38.64
C VAL A 4 -0.17 10.52 -37.55
N THR A 5 -0.41 11.51 -36.71
CA THR A 5 0.42 11.75 -35.53
C THR A 5 -0.49 12.04 -34.34
N SER A 6 -0.09 11.48 -33.20
CA SER A 6 -0.58 11.72 -31.83
C SER A 6 -1.94 11.15 -31.40
N ALA A 7 -1.92 9.91 -30.91
CA ALA A 7 -2.62 9.54 -29.67
C ALA A 7 -1.97 8.30 -29.01
N LEU A 8 -0.64 8.29 -28.86
CA LEU A 8 0.07 7.19 -28.16
C LEU A 8 -0.20 7.20 -26.64
N PHE A 9 -0.70 8.32 -26.12
CA PHE A 9 -1.20 8.49 -24.77
C PHE A 9 -2.68 8.86 -24.83
N ARG A 10 -3.56 7.89 -24.59
CA ARG A 10 -4.95 8.16 -24.23
C ARG A 10 -4.97 8.27 -22.70
N VAL A 11 -5.24 9.46 -22.19
CA VAL A 11 -5.47 9.64 -20.75
C VAL A 11 -6.62 8.71 -20.34
N PRO A 12 -6.47 7.93 -19.26
CA PRO A 12 -7.55 7.08 -18.79
C PRO A 12 -8.74 7.96 -18.44
N ASP A 13 -9.92 7.56 -18.93
CA ASP A 13 -11.17 8.25 -18.61
C ASP A 13 -11.49 7.95 -17.15
N LEU A 14 -11.08 8.87 -16.26
CA LEU A 14 -11.19 8.71 -14.81
C LEU A 14 -12.66 8.80 -14.41
N SER A 15 -13.35 7.65 -14.46
CA SER A 15 -14.74 7.54 -14.07
C SER A 15 -14.87 7.16 -12.59
N LEU A 16 -15.94 7.57 -11.91
CA LEU A 16 -16.23 7.13 -10.53
C LEU A 16 -16.52 5.61 -10.40
N ARG A 17 -16.45 4.89 -11.52
CA ARG A 17 -16.60 3.43 -11.65
C ARG A 17 -15.55 2.62 -10.89
N TRP A 18 -14.43 3.22 -10.48
CA TRP A 18 -13.43 2.55 -9.64
C TRP A 18 -13.87 2.39 -8.17
N VAL A 19 -14.80 3.23 -7.68
CA VAL A 19 -15.20 3.28 -6.26
C VAL A 19 -15.81 1.95 -5.76
N PRO A 20 -16.72 1.28 -6.50
CA PRO A 20 -17.28 -0.01 -6.07
C PRO A 20 -16.21 -1.12 -5.98
N ILE A 21 -15.21 -1.07 -6.87
CA ILE A 21 -14.11 -2.05 -6.89
C ILE A 21 -13.23 -1.85 -5.66
N TRP A 22 -12.83 -0.61 -5.38
CA TRP A 22 -12.10 -0.26 -4.16
C TRP A 22 -12.86 -0.67 -2.90
N ARG A 23 -14.17 -0.37 -2.85
CA ARG A 23 -15.03 -0.75 -1.72
C ARG A 23 -15.07 -2.27 -1.52
N ARG A 24 -15.10 -3.06 -2.60
CA ARG A 24 -15.03 -4.53 -2.51
C ARG A 24 -13.75 -4.96 -1.81
N ASN A 25 -12.60 -4.44 -2.23
CA ASN A 25 -11.30 -4.77 -1.65
C ASN A 25 -11.23 -4.37 -0.17
N LEU A 26 -11.77 -3.19 0.17
CA LEU A 26 -11.90 -2.74 1.57
C LEU A 26 -12.74 -3.68 2.43
N LEU A 27 -13.91 -4.10 1.94
CA LEU A 27 -14.80 -5.00 2.68
C LEU A 27 -14.19 -6.39 2.90
N VAL A 28 -13.47 -6.92 1.90
CA VAL A 28 -12.75 -8.19 2.02
C VAL A 28 -11.62 -8.06 3.03
N TRP A 29 -10.81 -7.01 2.91
CA TRP A 29 -9.70 -6.78 3.83
C TRP A 29 -10.16 -6.53 5.26
N ARG A 30 -11.30 -5.87 5.47
CA ARG A 30 -11.86 -5.63 6.81
C ARG A 30 -12.03 -6.93 7.62
N LYS A 31 -12.30 -8.06 6.95
CA LYS A 31 -12.38 -9.38 7.61
C LYS A 31 -11.03 -9.85 8.15
N LEU A 32 -9.94 -9.41 7.55
CA LEU A 32 -8.56 -9.75 7.88
C LEU A 32 -7.81 -8.59 8.56
N ALA A 33 -8.49 -7.46 8.80
CA ALA A 33 -7.85 -6.22 9.21
C ALA A 33 -7.10 -6.36 10.53
N ILE A 34 -7.67 -7.05 11.51
CA ILE A 34 -7.03 -7.25 12.82
C ILE A 34 -5.71 -8.00 12.66
N ALA A 35 -5.72 -9.14 11.96
CA ALA A 35 -4.50 -9.92 11.73
C ALA A 35 -3.48 -9.15 10.88
N SER A 36 -3.95 -8.44 9.85
CA SER A 36 -3.10 -7.62 8.98
C SER A 36 -2.41 -6.50 9.78
N VAL A 37 -3.16 -5.73 10.58
CA VAL A 37 -2.62 -4.59 11.33
C VAL A 37 -1.66 -5.07 12.42
N LEU A 38 -2.03 -6.11 13.18
CA LEU A 38 -1.15 -6.68 14.20
C LEU A 38 0.16 -7.21 13.60
N GLY A 39 0.09 -7.90 12.46
CA GLY A 39 1.27 -8.36 11.74
C GLY A 39 2.17 -7.21 11.28
N ASN A 40 1.60 -6.11 10.78
CA ASN A 40 2.38 -4.95 10.32
C ASN A 40 3.00 -4.14 11.47
N ILE A 41 2.52 -4.27 12.71
CA ILE A 41 3.09 -3.57 13.88
C ILE A 41 4.19 -4.42 14.56
N ALA A 42 4.03 -5.74 14.57
CA ALA A 42 4.95 -6.64 15.27
C ALA A 42 6.40 -6.51 14.76
N ASP A 43 6.59 -6.48 13.44
CA ASP A 43 7.91 -6.32 12.83
C ASP A 43 8.59 -4.98 13.21
N PRO A 44 7.95 -3.80 13.00
CA PRO A 44 8.45 -2.51 13.47
C PRO A 44 8.84 -2.48 14.95
N MET A 45 8.00 -3.03 15.82
CA MET A 45 8.27 -3.05 17.26
C MET A 45 9.48 -3.92 17.60
N LEU A 46 9.63 -5.07 16.93
CA LEU A 46 10.79 -5.93 17.10
C LEU A 46 12.07 -5.22 16.62
N TYR A 47 12.02 -4.50 15.49
CA TYR A 47 13.15 -3.70 15.01
C TYR A 47 13.50 -2.56 15.97
N MET A 48 12.50 -1.84 16.50
CA MET A 48 12.75 -0.79 17.49
C MET A 48 13.28 -1.36 18.81
N LEU A 49 12.82 -2.53 19.25
CA LEU A 49 13.36 -3.20 20.44
C LEU A 49 14.83 -3.58 20.21
N ALA A 50 15.12 -4.28 19.11
CA ALA A 50 16.46 -4.78 18.80
C ALA A 50 17.45 -3.63 18.57
N LEU A 51 17.09 -2.67 17.72
CA LEU A 51 17.97 -1.56 17.34
C LEU A 51 17.96 -0.44 18.38
N GLY A 52 16.79 -0.10 18.93
CA GLY A 52 16.62 0.98 19.91
C GLY A 52 17.28 0.66 21.25
N TYR A 53 17.12 -0.56 21.77
CA TYR A 53 17.80 -0.96 23.01
C TYR A 53 19.30 -1.22 22.79
N GLY A 54 19.64 -1.92 21.70
CA GLY A 54 21.03 -2.24 21.37
C GLY A 54 21.83 -0.99 21.03
N VAL A 55 21.58 -0.42 19.84
CA VAL A 55 22.37 0.69 19.28
C VAL A 55 22.09 2.01 19.97
N GLY A 56 20.85 2.26 20.41
CA GLY A 56 20.48 3.51 21.07
C GLY A 56 21.22 3.77 22.40
N SER A 57 21.75 2.71 23.03
CA SER A 57 22.62 2.85 24.22
C SER A 57 24.03 3.33 23.89
N PHE A 58 24.53 3.05 22.68
CA PHE A 58 25.86 3.44 22.22
C PHE A 58 25.87 4.75 21.41
N ALA A 59 24.76 5.05 20.72
CA ALA A 59 24.58 6.25 19.90
C ALA A 59 23.22 6.88 20.18
N PRO A 60 23.08 7.67 21.27
CA PRO A 60 21.79 8.24 21.69
C PRO A 60 21.26 9.30 20.71
N GLU A 61 22.15 9.95 19.96
CA GLU A 61 21.80 10.99 18.98
C GLU A 61 22.52 10.78 17.65
N VAL A 62 21.82 11.11 16.57
CA VAL A 62 22.35 11.10 15.20
C VAL A 62 22.01 12.45 14.57
N GLY A 63 23.03 13.24 14.24
CA GLY A 63 22.84 14.56 13.61
C GLY A 63 21.97 15.52 14.43
N GLY A 64 22.01 15.44 15.77
CA GLY A 64 21.19 16.26 16.67
C GLY A 64 19.73 15.79 16.85
N MET A 65 19.36 14.65 16.26
CA MET A 65 18.08 13.98 16.48
C MET A 65 18.26 12.77 17.39
N LYS A 66 17.32 12.54 18.32
CA LYS A 66 17.28 11.32 19.13
C LYS A 66 17.25 10.10 18.21
N TYR A 67 18.14 9.14 18.45
CA TYR A 67 18.26 7.94 17.62
C TYR A 67 16.92 7.21 17.45
N ILE A 68 16.11 7.14 18.50
CA ILE A 68 14.82 6.45 18.45
C ILE A 68 13.81 7.13 17.51
N ALA A 69 13.84 8.47 17.41
CA ALA A 69 13.03 9.22 16.46
C ALA A 69 13.55 9.05 15.03
N PHE A 70 14.89 9.04 14.87
CA PHE A 70 15.53 8.79 13.58
C PHE A 70 15.14 7.41 13.01
N ILE A 71 15.28 6.34 13.80
CA ILE A 71 14.89 5.00 13.33
C ILE A 71 13.37 4.88 13.15
N GLY A 72 12.58 5.51 14.01
CA GLY A 72 11.12 5.49 13.94
C GLY A 72 10.62 6.04 12.60
N THR A 73 11.14 7.19 12.18
CA THR A 73 10.81 7.77 10.87
C THR A 73 11.21 6.87 9.70
N GLY A 74 12.40 6.24 9.77
CA GLY A 74 12.85 5.27 8.77
C GLY A 74 11.93 4.05 8.66
N ILE A 75 11.51 3.50 9.80
CA ILE A 75 10.60 2.34 9.87
C ILE A 75 9.22 2.69 9.30
N VAL A 76 8.71 3.89 9.58
CA VAL A 76 7.45 4.39 9.00
C VAL A 76 7.53 4.44 7.47
N CYS A 77 8.59 5.04 6.92
CA CYS A 77 8.80 5.10 5.47
C CYS A 77 8.94 3.71 4.85
N GLN A 78 9.74 2.83 5.47
CA GLN A 78 9.93 1.46 5.00
C GLN A 78 8.61 0.70 4.98
N SER A 79 7.80 0.79 6.04
CA SER A 79 6.51 0.10 6.11
C SER A 79 5.57 0.59 5.01
N ALA A 80 5.52 1.89 4.74
CA ALA A 80 4.70 2.46 3.67
C ALA A 80 5.05 1.86 2.29
N MET A 81 6.35 1.76 2.00
CA MET A 81 6.88 1.19 0.76
C MET A 81 6.61 -0.31 0.67
N PHE A 82 6.79 -1.04 1.78
CA PHE A 82 6.62 -2.49 1.80
C PHE A 82 5.14 -2.88 1.65
N THR A 83 4.24 -2.29 2.44
CA THR A 83 2.80 -2.57 2.36
C THR A 83 2.25 -2.27 0.96
N SER A 84 2.64 -1.16 0.34
CA SER A 84 2.19 -0.79 -1.01
C SER A 84 2.74 -1.73 -2.08
N SER A 85 4.04 -2.05 -2.03
CA SER A 85 4.69 -2.96 -2.98
C SER A 85 4.11 -4.37 -2.91
N PHE A 86 3.90 -4.91 -1.70
CA PHE A 86 3.35 -6.26 -1.54
C PHE A 86 1.88 -6.34 -1.97
N GLU A 87 1.09 -5.29 -1.70
CA GLU A 87 -0.30 -5.25 -2.16
C GLU A 87 -0.38 -5.19 -3.69
N ALA A 88 0.44 -4.33 -4.32
CA ALA A 88 0.46 -4.16 -5.78
C ALA A 88 1.05 -5.36 -6.52
N MET A 89 2.06 -6.03 -5.95
CA MET A 89 2.75 -7.13 -6.60
C MET A 89 2.06 -8.48 -6.36
N TYR A 90 1.76 -8.83 -5.11
CA TYR A 90 1.25 -10.16 -4.77
C TYR A 90 -0.28 -10.20 -4.70
N SER A 91 -0.88 -9.26 -3.96
CA SER A 91 -2.32 -9.29 -3.73
C SER A 91 -3.12 -8.95 -4.99
N ALA A 92 -2.69 -7.94 -5.74
CA ALA A 92 -3.29 -7.58 -7.02
C ALA A 92 -3.09 -8.69 -8.07
N PHE A 93 -1.89 -9.28 -8.16
CA PHE A 93 -1.65 -10.41 -9.06
C PHE A 93 -2.51 -11.63 -8.72
N SER A 94 -2.66 -11.95 -7.43
CA SER A 94 -3.56 -13.04 -7.00
C SER A 94 -5.01 -12.78 -7.43
N ARG A 95 -5.50 -11.54 -7.30
CA ARG A 95 -6.83 -11.14 -7.78
C ARG A 95 -6.97 -11.20 -9.30
N MET A 96 -5.90 -10.88 -10.03
CA MET A 96 -5.86 -10.90 -11.50
C MET A 96 -5.83 -12.33 -12.03
N HIS A 97 -4.84 -13.13 -11.62
CA HIS A 97 -4.52 -14.40 -12.26
C HIS A 97 -5.15 -15.60 -11.58
N VAL A 98 -5.06 -15.68 -10.23
CA VAL A 98 -5.54 -16.86 -9.48
C VAL A 98 -7.05 -16.80 -9.30
N GLN A 99 -7.55 -15.68 -8.78
CA GLN A 99 -8.98 -15.50 -8.51
C GLN A 99 -9.76 -15.06 -9.75
N ARG A 100 -9.08 -14.67 -10.84
CA ARG A 100 -9.67 -14.13 -12.08
C ARG A 100 -10.74 -13.06 -11.84
N THR A 101 -10.58 -12.29 -10.76
CA THR A 101 -11.55 -11.28 -10.34
C THR A 101 -11.58 -10.13 -11.34
N TRP A 102 -10.43 -9.78 -11.91
CA TRP A 102 -10.35 -8.69 -12.89
C TRP A 102 -11.16 -9.03 -14.14
N GLU A 103 -11.03 -10.27 -14.63
CA GLU A 103 -11.82 -10.77 -15.76
C GLU A 103 -13.32 -10.78 -15.42
N ALA A 104 -13.70 -11.22 -14.22
CA ALA A 104 -15.09 -11.19 -13.77
C ALA A 104 -15.68 -9.77 -13.75
N ILE A 105 -14.91 -8.77 -13.30
CA ILE A 105 -15.34 -7.36 -13.21
C ILE A 105 -15.54 -6.74 -14.60
N ILE A 106 -14.67 -7.05 -15.57
CA ILE A 106 -14.72 -6.46 -16.92
C ILE A 106 -15.90 -6.99 -17.76
N ASN A 107 -16.59 -8.04 -17.30
CA ASN A 107 -17.87 -8.46 -17.89
C ASN A 107 -19.02 -7.48 -17.58
N ALA A 108 -18.86 -6.61 -16.58
CA ALA A 108 -19.74 -5.47 -16.34
C ALA A 108 -19.31 -4.27 -17.21
N PRO A 109 -20.11 -3.19 -17.34
CA PRO A 109 -19.72 -2.00 -18.10
C PRO A 109 -18.63 -1.15 -17.40
N LEU A 110 -17.49 -1.77 -17.09
CA LEU A 110 -16.33 -1.21 -16.40
C LEU A 110 -15.09 -1.40 -17.29
N ALA A 111 -14.25 -0.37 -17.39
CA ALA A 111 -13.02 -0.46 -18.16
C ALA A 111 -11.89 -1.09 -17.32
N LEU A 112 -10.90 -1.69 -17.98
CA LEU A 112 -9.68 -2.17 -17.30
C LEU A 112 -8.97 -1.03 -16.55
N GLY A 113 -9.00 0.19 -17.09
CA GLY A 113 -8.44 1.37 -16.44
C GLY A 113 -9.06 1.66 -15.08
N ASP A 114 -10.38 1.46 -14.93
CA ASP A 114 -11.07 1.63 -13.64
C ASP A 114 -10.61 0.59 -12.60
N VAL A 115 -10.34 -0.65 -13.06
CA VAL A 115 -9.85 -1.74 -12.19
C VAL A 115 -8.43 -1.44 -11.70
N VAL A 116 -7.53 -1.09 -12.62
CA VAL A 116 -6.13 -0.78 -12.27
C VAL A 116 -6.06 0.43 -11.34
N PHE A 117 -6.84 1.48 -11.62
CA PHE A 117 -6.89 2.65 -10.76
C PHE A 117 -7.45 2.32 -9.37
N ALA A 118 -8.50 1.50 -9.28
CA ALA A 118 -9.03 1.02 -7.99
C ALA A 118 -7.98 0.25 -7.18
N GLU A 119 -7.19 -0.60 -7.84
CA GLU A 119 -6.12 -1.38 -7.20
C GLU A 119 -4.96 -0.49 -6.70
N TRP A 120 -4.60 0.57 -7.44
CA TRP A 120 -3.63 1.57 -6.98
C TRP A 120 -4.11 2.35 -5.76
N ILE A 121 -5.35 2.86 -5.81
CA ILE A 121 -5.95 3.56 -4.67
C ILE A 121 -6.08 2.62 -3.47
N TRP A 122 -6.40 1.34 -3.72
CA TRP A 122 -6.45 0.33 -2.68
C TRP A 122 -5.08 0.09 -2.02
N ALA A 123 -4.01 -0.09 -2.80
CA ALA A 123 -2.66 -0.23 -2.28
C ALA A 123 -2.21 0.99 -1.46
N ALA A 124 -2.51 2.21 -1.94
CA ALA A 124 -2.26 3.44 -1.21
C ALA A 124 -3.05 3.51 0.10
N THR A 125 -4.34 3.18 0.08
CA THR A 125 -5.22 3.16 1.26
C THR A 125 -4.66 2.20 2.32
N LYS A 126 -4.27 0.99 1.91
CA LYS A 126 -3.72 -0.04 2.81
C LYS A 126 -2.40 0.39 3.42
N SER A 127 -1.53 1.02 2.64
CA SER A 127 -0.26 1.59 3.10
C SER A 127 -0.50 2.70 4.15
N VAL A 128 -1.41 3.65 3.89
CA VAL A 128 -1.77 4.70 4.84
C VAL A 128 -2.31 4.12 6.15
N MET A 129 -3.19 3.12 6.09
CA MET A 129 -3.71 2.47 7.31
C MET A 129 -2.60 1.80 8.12
N SER A 130 -1.65 1.13 7.45
CA SER A 130 -0.49 0.50 8.10
C SER A 130 0.40 1.53 8.79
N VAL A 131 0.74 2.61 8.07
CA VAL A 131 1.58 3.70 8.58
C VAL A 131 0.92 4.42 9.76
N LEU A 132 -0.38 4.72 9.68
CA LEU A 132 -1.11 5.33 10.78
C LEU A 132 -1.09 4.45 12.03
N ALA A 133 -1.20 3.14 11.87
CA ALA A 133 -1.12 2.22 12.99
C ALA A 133 0.26 2.24 13.67
N ILE A 134 1.34 2.35 12.88
CA ILE A 134 2.71 2.48 13.42
C ILE A 134 2.91 3.82 14.11
N LEU A 135 2.45 4.93 13.51
CA LEU A 135 2.54 6.28 14.08
C LEU A 135 1.77 6.45 15.38
N ILE A 136 0.73 5.64 15.63
CA ILE A 136 0.03 5.64 16.92
C ILE A 136 0.88 5.00 18.03
N VAL A 137 1.79 4.10 17.68
CA VAL A 137 2.60 3.32 18.62
C VAL A 137 3.93 4.02 18.94
N VAL A 138 4.53 4.68 17.96
CA VAL A 138 5.85 5.34 18.03
C VAL A 138 5.73 6.80 18.42
#